data_AF-A0A1V5QZP8-F1
#
_entry.id   AF-A0A1V5QZP8-F1
#
_cell.length_a   1.000
_cell.length_b   1.000
_cell.length_c   1.000
_cell.angle_alpha   90.00
_cell.angle_beta   90.00
_cell.angle_gamma   90.00
#
_symmetry.space_group_name_H-M   'P 1'
#
loop_
_entity.id
_entity.type
_entity.pdbx_description
1 polymer ?
#
loop_
_entity_poly.entity_id
_entity_poly.type
_entity_poly.pdbx_seq_one_letter_code
_entity_poly.pdbx_strand_id
1 'polypeptide(L)'
;MQRKFFKSFFLVCFSFSINAVELTITQPGFHSLGNNLTVLPTGADTVINIASSDVIFDLNDYFISQGNATANVNCFVINSNLTDVTIQNGTVRSFSGRGVVVNTLCTRININNMRFETCGVGGIAFNGAVGQAITLSDIRDCQFYNCSNGVTPGNLIDITSCNQININNIIIADTAALATISMINLSSAVLCQLNNIEIVNSTNAVQFVAIADTSGVENKYSNINIRGNSSGSGNFIGMSMLNLNASTFSNIAIIANTSSAGSLTGLNLSNADNCRYISSIVEGNVGTTGFTGFSFLNNGNQNIATDCSVVSNSVTGLNAIATGFNLDNGNREVLKQCVASNNSSPSGSAIGMSVQGSGGSSNCIIIDCMFNRNFGVNAVTSIGVVVVAPSASNLFTRTVAFNNNILAAAQLSGVPAGSVETPASPETSNINSIISPWSNLALAT
;
A
#
# COMPACT_ATOMS: atom_id res chain seq x y z
N MET A 1 42.71 -13.30 74.44
CA MET A 1 42.78 -13.93 73.09
C MET A 1 41.36 -14.00 72.52
N GLN A 2 40.90 -12.93 71.86
CA GLN A 2 39.53 -12.83 71.32
C GLN A 2 39.46 -13.45 69.92
N ARG A 3 38.77 -14.58 69.79
CA ARG A 3 38.47 -15.22 68.49
C ARG A 3 37.27 -14.53 67.85
N LYS A 4 37.52 -13.74 66.80
CA LYS A 4 36.46 -13.16 65.95
C LYS A 4 35.89 -14.25 65.04
N PHE A 5 34.63 -14.60 65.23
CA PHE A 5 33.87 -15.49 64.36
C PHE A 5 33.46 -14.70 63.09
N PHE A 6 34.09 -15.03 61.96
CA PHE A 6 33.73 -14.51 60.65
C PHE A 6 32.47 -15.27 60.17
N LYS A 7 31.29 -14.64 60.27
CA LYS A 7 30.06 -15.17 59.67
C LYS A 7 30.08 -14.84 58.17
N SER A 8 30.54 -15.79 57.36
CA SER A 8 30.35 -15.73 55.90
C SER A 8 28.86 -15.79 55.59
N PHE A 9 28.31 -14.68 55.13
CA PHE A 9 26.95 -14.59 54.60
C PHE A 9 27.01 -15.08 53.14
N PHE A 10 26.64 -16.34 52.91
CA PHE A 10 26.53 -16.91 51.57
C PHE A 10 25.24 -16.40 50.94
N LEU A 11 25.35 -15.40 50.06
CA LEU A 11 24.23 -14.92 49.26
C LEU A 11 23.98 -15.95 48.14
N VAL A 12 23.04 -16.88 48.38
CA VAL A 12 22.60 -17.82 47.35
C VAL A 12 21.65 -17.09 46.43
N CYS A 13 22.14 -16.68 45.26
CA CYS A 13 21.31 -16.19 44.16
C CYS A 13 20.51 -17.37 43.59
N PHE A 14 19.33 -17.65 44.13
CA PHE A 14 18.37 -18.55 43.48
C PHE A 14 17.81 -17.84 42.24
N SER A 15 18.08 -18.41 41.07
CA SER A 15 17.42 -18.02 39.83
C SER A 15 16.04 -18.69 39.83
N PHE A 16 15.00 -17.95 40.22
CA PHE A 16 13.62 -18.41 40.07
C PHE A 16 13.17 -18.12 38.64
N SER A 17 12.87 -19.17 37.88
CA SER A 17 12.13 -19.04 36.62
C SER A 17 10.69 -18.64 36.97
N ILE A 18 10.40 -17.35 36.93
CA ILE A 18 9.05 -16.81 37.11
C ILE A 18 8.23 -17.21 35.88
N ASN A 19 7.36 -18.20 36.03
CA ASN A 19 6.31 -18.52 35.06
C ASN A 19 5.05 -17.69 35.38
N ALA A 20 5.14 -16.36 35.27
CA ALA A 20 3.95 -15.51 35.32
C ALA A 20 3.28 -15.58 33.93
N VAL A 21 1.99 -15.95 33.89
CA VAL A 21 1.23 -16.15 32.65
C VAL A 21 0.98 -14.82 31.92
N GLU A 22 0.84 -13.74 32.69
CA GLU A 22 0.73 -12.35 32.22
C GLU A 22 1.69 -11.47 33.03
N LEU A 23 2.42 -10.57 32.36
CA LEU A 23 3.20 -9.52 32.98
C LEU A 23 2.47 -8.18 32.81
N THR A 24 1.90 -7.65 33.89
CA THR A 24 1.29 -6.31 33.88
C THR A 24 2.30 -5.26 34.36
N ILE A 25 2.62 -4.29 33.50
CA ILE A 25 3.50 -3.16 33.81
C ILE A 25 2.65 -1.99 34.31
N THR A 26 2.64 -1.79 35.63
CA THR A 26 1.82 -0.78 36.31
C THR A 26 2.61 0.44 36.80
N GLN A 27 3.94 0.44 36.59
CA GLN A 27 4.82 1.52 37.02
C GLN A 27 5.60 2.10 35.83
N PRO A 28 5.75 3.43 35.75
CA PRO A 28 6.65 4.08 34.81
C PRO A 28 8.09 3.58 34.93
N GLY A 29 8.87 3.76 33.87
CA GLY A 29 10.31 3.54 33.88
C GLY A 29 10.80 2.61 32.79
N PHE A 30 12.06 2.21 32.95
CA PHE A 30 12.75 1.32 32.03
C PHE A 30 12.58 -0.13 32.49
N HIS A 31 12.05 -0.96 31.59
CA HIS A 31 11.85 -2.39 31.75
C HIS A 31 12.62 -3.09 30.64
N SER A 32 13.37 -4.14 30.97
CA SER A 32 14.10 -4.90 29.96
C SER A 32 13.91 -6.40 30.11
N LEU A 33 13.93 -7.08 28.96
CA LEU A 33 13.90 -8.53 28.92
C LEU A 33 15.31 -9.08 29.21
N GLY A 34 15.44 -9.94 30.21
CA GLY A 34 16.73 -10.51 30.62
C GLY A 34 17.14 -11.79 29.88
N ASN A 35 16.19 -12.46 29.24
CA ASN A 35 16.38 -13.69 28.46
C ASN A 35 15.16 -13.91 27.56
N ASN A 36 15.29 -14.80 26.58
CA ASN A 36 14.16 -15.23 25.75
C ASN A 36 12.98 -15.71 26.60
N LEU A 37 11.78 -15.27 26.25
CA LEU A 37 10.54 -15.64 26.93
C LEU A 37 9.68 -16.52 26.00
N THR A 38 9.30 -17.70 26.48
CA THR A 38 8.32 -18.55 25.81
C THR A 38 7.14 -18.77 26.74
N VAL A 39 5.94 -18.35 26.31
CA VAL A 39 4.71 -18.52 27.11
C VAL A 39 3.88 -19.70 26.64
N LEU A 40 3.09 -20.27 27.52
CA LEU A 40 2.15 -21.36 27.23
C LEU A 40 0.72 -20.98 27.68
N PRO A 41 0.04 -20.04 26.99
CA PRO A 41 -1.29 -19.55 27.38
C PRO A 41 -2.32 -20.67 27.33
N THR A 42 -3.27 -20.67 28.26
CA THR A 42 -4.38 -21.64 28.31
C THR A 42 -5.68 -21.11 27.71
N GLY A 43 -5.72 -19.82 27.36
CA GLY A 43 -6.85 -19.16 26.69
C GLY A 43 -6.39 -17.94 25.90
N ALA A 44 -7.33 -17.26 25.25
CA ALA A 44 -7.07 -15.96 24.65
C ALA A 44 -6.61 -14.99 25.74
N ASP A 45 -5.45 -14.37 25.54
CA ASP A 45 -4.75 -13.64 26.60
C ASP A 45 -3.77 -12.61 26.03
N THR A 46 -3.15 -11.85 26.93
CA THR A 46 -2.04 -10.93 26.66
C THR A 46 -0.82 -11.34 27.46
N VAL A 47 0.36 -11.38 26.83
CA VAL A 47 1.60 -11.72 27.55
C VAL A 47 2.14 -10.55 28.35
N ILE A 48 2.21 -9.36 27.74
CA ILE A 48 2.68 -8.14 28.39
C ILE A 48 1.61 -7.06 28.25
N ASN A 49 1.04 -6.66 29.38
CA ASN A 49 0.00 -5.66 29.47
C ASN A 49 0.59 -4.37 30.07
N ILE A 50 0.72 -3.31 29.27
CA ILE A 50 1.27 -2.02 29.69
C ILE A 50 0.10 -1.15 30.16
N ALA A 51 0.08 -0.85 31.46
CA ALA A 51 -0.97 -0.11 32.15
C ALA A 51 -0.48 1.23 32.75
N SER A 52 0.71 1.68 32.37
CA SER A 52 1.31 2.95 32.80
C SER A 52 1.91 3.70 31.62
N SER A 53 1.85 5.03 31.70
CA SER A 53 2.60 5.94 30.84
C SER A 53 4.09 5.95 31.21
N ASP A 54 4.91 6.60 30.37
CA ASP A 54 6.35 6.78 30.57
C ASP A 54 7.09 5.45 30.73
N VAL A 55 6.74 4.47 29.89
CA VAL A 55 7.30 3.12 29.90
C VAL A 55 8.21 2.94 28.69
N ILE A 56 9.43 2.49 28.94
CA ILE A 56 10.31 1.95 27.91
C ILE A 56 10.45 0.46 28.17
N PHE A 57 9.96 -0.37 27.25
CA PHE A 57 10.16 -1.81 27.26
C PHE A 57 11.16 -2.21 26.18
N ASP A 58 12.36 -2.59 26.61
CA ASP A 58 13.45 -2.99 25.73
C ASP A 58 13.61 -4.52 25.73
N LEU A 59 13.48 -5.15 24.57
CA LEU A 59 13.65 -6.60 24.45
C LEU A 59 15.14 -7.00 24.44
N ASN A 60 16.08 -6.06 24.33
CA ASN A 60 17.53 -6.28 24.41
C ASN A 60 18.01 -7.43 23.51
N ASP A 61 17.55 -7.43 22.26
CA ASP A 61 17.77 -8.43 21.20
C ASP A 61 17.25 -9.84 21.50
N TYR A 62 16.50 -10.03 22.59
CA TYR A 62 15.82 -11.28 22.89
C TYR A 62 14.48 -11.40 22.13
N PHE A 63 13.90 -12.60 22.20
CA PHE A 63 12.56 -12.85 21.67
C PHE A 63 11.52 -13.13 22.77
N ILE A 64 10.28 -12.75 22.48
CA ILE A 64 9.09 -13.26 23.14
C ILE A 64 8.34 -14.13 22.14
N SER A 65 7.93 -15.33 22.56
CA SER A 65 7.19 -16.26 21.70
C SER A 65 6.08 -16.99 22.42
N GLN A 66 5.05 -17.36 21.66
CA GLN A 66 4.03 -18.31 22.11
C GLN A 66 4.48 -19.74 21.77
N GLY A 67 4.49 -20.62 22.77
CA GLY A 67 4.94 -22.01 22.62
C GLY A 67 3.84 -23.03 22.32
N ASN A 68 2.59 -22.60 22.13
CA ASN A 68 1.44 -23.46 21.82
C ASN A 68 0.49 -22.80 20.80
N ALA A 69 -0.60 -23.50 20.44
CA ALA A 69 -1.55 -23.05 19.42
C ALA A 69 -2.81 -22.37 19.99
N THR A 70 -2.76 -21.86 21.22
CA THR A 70 -3.90 -21.16 21.83
C THR A 70 -4.26 -19.93 21.01
N ALA A 71 -5.50 -19.83 20.54
CA ALA A 71 -5.93 -18.79 19.61
C ALA A 71 -6.01 -17.38 20.26
N ASN A 72 -5.84 -16.35 19.43
CA ASN A 72 -6.00 -14.94 19.78
C ASN A 72 -5.16 -14.45 20.98
N VAL A 73 -3.91 -14.93 21.09
CA VAL A 73 -2.97 -14.44 22.10
C VAL A 73 -2.18 -13.27 21.51
N ASN A 74 -2.20 -12.13 22.19
CA ASN A 74 -1.39 -10.96 21.82
C ASN A 74 -0.09 -10.92 22.65
N CYS A 75 1.00 -10.43 22.06
CA CYS A 75 2.24 -10.27 22.82
C CYS A 75 2.17 -9.03 23.71
N PHE A 76 1.98 -7.84 23.13
CA PHE A 76 1.84 -6.59 23.86
C PHE A 76 0.43 -6.00 23.70
N VAL A 77 -0.14 -5.53 24.81
CA VAL A 77 -1.28 -4.61 24.81
C VAL A 77 -0.92 -3.36 25.59
N ILE A 78 -1.06 -2.19 24.96
CA ILE A 78 -0.95 -0.88 25.60
C ILE A 78 -2.38 -0.40 25.88
N ASN A 79 -2.71 -0.21 27.16
CA ASN A 79 -4.04 0.20 27.59
C ASN A 79 -4.38 1.63 27.13
N SER A 80 -5.68 1.95 27.10
CA SER A 80 -6.15 3.25 26.66
C SER A 80 -5.64 4.39 27.56
N ASN A 81 -5.60 5.61 27.00
CA ASN A 81 -5.21 6.85 27.69
C ASN A 81 -3.75 6.87 28.20
N LEU A 82 -2.85 6.10 27.59
CA LEU A 82 -1.43 6.12 27.96
C LEU A 82 -0.62 7.04 27.06
N THR A 83 0.49 7.54 27.59
CA THR A 83 1.43 8.40 26.88
C THR A 83 2.86 7.91 27.04
N ASP A 84 3.71 8.21 26.06
CA ASP A 84 5.16 8.01 26.15
C ASP A 84 5.53 6.54 26.42
N VAL A 85 4.94 5.63 25.66
CA VAL A 85 5.26 4.19 25.73
C VAL A 85 6.14 3.81 24.55
N THR A 86 7.28 3.20 24.81
CA THR A 86 8.20 2.69 23.78
C THR A 86 8.38 1.18 23.93
N ILE A 87 8.26 0.43 22.83
CA ILE A 87 8.63 -0.99 22.73
C ILE A 87 9.73 -1.12 21.68
N GLN A 88 10.87 -1.71 22.03
CA GLN A 88 12.02 -1.71 21.12
C GLN A 88 12.99 -2.90 21.21
N ASN A 89 13.81 -3.04 20.17
CA ASN A 89 15.02 -3.87 20.09
C ASN A 89 14.79 -5.36 20.37
N GLY A 90 13.97 -6.03 19.57
CA GLY A 90 13.87 -7.49 19.68
C GLY A 90 12.85 -8.12 18.75
N THR A 91 12.51 -9.38 19.05
CA THR A 91 11.66 -10.21 18.20
C THR A 91 10.39 -10.64 18.92
N VAL A 92 9.24 -10.45 18.27
CA VAL A 92 7.95 -11.03 18.67
C VAL A 92 7.58 -12.10 17.66
N ARG A 93 7.36 -13.34 18.10
CA ARG A 93 7.10 -14.43 17.15
C ARG A 93 6.08 -15.47 17.58
N SER A 94 5.44 -16.05 16.57
CA SER A 94 4.54 -17.22 16.67
C SER A 94 3.30 -16.99 17.53
N PHE A 95 2.91 -15.73 17.71
CA PHE A 95 1.68 -15.37 18.40
C PHE A 95 0.48 -15.62 17.51
N SER A 96 -0.54 -16.32 18.01
CA SER A 96 -1.76 -16.57 17.24
C SER A 96 -2.59 -15.31 16.99
N GLY A 97 -2.47 -14.29 17.85
CA GLY A 97 -3.06 -12.96 17.72
C GLY A 97 -2.13 -11.97 17.04
N ARG A 98 -2.04 -10.76 17.63
CA ARG A 98 -1.19 -9.66 17.16
C ARG A 98 0.10 -9.55 17.97
N GLY A 99 1.15 -8.99 17.35
CA GLY A 99 2.38 -8.65 18.05
C GLY A 99 2.18 -7.50 19.04
N VAL A 100 1.69 -6.36 18.58
CA VAL A 100 1.39 -5.20 19.44
C VAL A 100 -0.03 -4.70 19.17
N VAL A 101 -0.76 -4.41 20.24
CA VAL A 101 -2.06 -3.73 20.21
C VAL A 101 -1.98 -2.46 21.04
N VAL A 102 -2.33 -1.34 20.44
CA VAL A 102 -2.43 -0.03 21.10
C VAL A 102 -3.90 0.37 21.14
N ASN A 103 -4.44 0.54 22.33
CA ASN A 103 -5.84 0.91 22.51
C ASN A 103 -6.05 2.43 22.39
N THR A 104 -7.31 2.85 22.41
CA THR A 104 -7.75 4.23 22.14
C THR A 104 -7.09 5.30 23.03
N LEU A 105 -7.13 6.56 22.58
CA LEU A 105 -6.67 7.74 23.33
C LEU A 105 -5.18 7.72 23.75
N CYS A 106 -4.38 6.83 23.19
CA CYS A 106 -2.94 6.83 23.43
C CYS A 106 -2.24 7.96 22.64
N THR A 107 -1.09 8.42 23.13
CA THR A 107 -0.26 9.41 22.42
C THR A 107 1.22 9.11 22.60
N ARG A 108 2.07 9.47 21.63
CA ARG A 108 3.53 9.24 21.72
C ARG A 108 3.91 7.79 22.00
N ILE A 109 3.26 6.88 21.27
CA ILE A 109 3.56 5.46 21.30
C ILE A 109 4.61 5.16 20.24
N ASN A 110 5.72 4.56 20.64
CA ASN A 110 6.85 4.28 19.76
C ASN A 110 7.10 2.77 19.68
N ILE A 111 7.01 2.21 18.48
CA ILE A 111 7.44 0.83 18.20
C ILE A 111 8.68 0.91 17.30
N ASN A 112 9.84 0.51 17.82
CA ASN A 112 11.13 0.81 17.19
C ASN A 112 12.03 -0.42 17.09
N ASN A 113 12.64 -0.67 15.93
CA ASN A 113 13.64 -1.74 15.78
C ASN A 113 13.10 -3.10 16.24
N MET A 114 11.89 -3.43 15.80
CA MET A 114 11.19 -4.66 16.15
C MET A 114 11.10 -5.60 14.94
N ARG A 115 11.30 -6.90 15.18
CA ARG A 115 11.04 -7.96 14.22
C ARG A 115 9.79 -8.74 14.62
N PHE A 116 8.84 -8.86 13.71
CA PHE A 116 7.64 -9.66 13.88
C PHE A 116 7.70 -10.88 12.97
N GLU A 117 7.53 -12.08 13.52
CA GLU A 117 7.57 -13.32 12.74
C GLU A 117 6.37 -14.19 13.03
N THR A 118 5.65 -14.66 12.00
CA THR A 118 4.60 -15.68 12.19
C THR A 118 3.49 -15.28 13.17
N CYS A 119 3.16 -13.99 13.27
CA CYS A 119 1.99 -13.54 14.01
C CYS A 119 0.71 -13.83 13.21
N GLY A 120 -0.21 -14.60 13.78
CA GLY A 120 -1.37 -15.17 13.08
C GLY A 120 -2.37 -14.14 12.59
N VAL A 121 -2.76 -13.18 13.44
CA VAL A 121 -3.69 -12.11 13.05
C VAL A 121 -2.95 -10.96 12.38
N GLY A 122 -1.82 -10.50 12.93
CA GLY A 122 -1.08 -9.38 12.36
C GLY A 122 0.08 -8.92 13.22
N GLY A 123 0.82 -7.92 12.78
CA GLY A 123 1.97 -7.37 13.47
C GLY A 123 1.57 -6.34 14.52
N ILE A 124 1.09 -5.19 14.06
CA ILE A 124 0.78 -4.02 14.90
C ILE A 124 -0.65 -3.56 14.62
N ALA A 125 -1.40 -3.21 15.66
CA ALA A 125 -2.68 -2.53 15.54
C ALA A 125 -2.77 -1.32 16.45
N PHE A 126 -3.14 -0.18 15.87
CA PHE A 126 -3.51 1.04 16.58
C PHE A 126 -5.02 1.18 16.46
N ASN A 127 -5.72 0.75 17.51
CA ASN A 127 -7.17 0.65 17.58
C ASN A 127 -7.76 1.96 18.12
N GLY A 128 -7.57 3.07 17.41
CA GLY A 128 -8.27 4.31 17.70
C GLY A 128 -9.77 4.18 17.40
N ALA A 129 -10.55 5.16 17.87
CA ALA A 129 -11.96 5.29 17.53
C ALA A 129 -12.33 6.75 17.25
N VAL A 130 -13.48 6.99 16.63
CA VAL A 130 -13.98 8.34 16.35
C VAL A 130 -14.12 9.12 17.67
N GLY A 131 -13.48 10.29 17.74
CA GLY A 131 -13.40 11.10 18.97
C GLY A 131 -12.40 10.58 20.02
N GLN A 132 -11.72 9.47 19.74
CA GLN A 132 -10.77 8.78 20.61
C GLN A 132 -9.50 8.37 19.85
N ALA A 133 -8.96 9.31 19.08
CA ALA A 133 -7.84 9.04 18.20
C ALA A 133 -6.55 8.74 18.97
N ILE A 134 -5.73 7.85 18.42
CA ILE A 134 -4.33 7.69 18.81
C ILE A 134 -3.51 8.73 18.06
N THR A 135 -2.59 9.42 18.73
CA THR A 135 -1.88 10.57 18.12
C THR A 135 -0.37 10.55 18.30
N LEU A 136 0.35 11.28 17.43
CA LEU A 136 1.78 11.62 17.61
C LEU A 136 2.66 10.41 17.87
N SER A 137 2.47 9.32 17.12
CA SER A 137 3.09 8.02 17.42
C SER A 137 3.89 7.52 16.22
N ASP A 138 4.88 6.67 16.49
CA ASP A 138 5.86 6.22 15.50
C ASP A 138 5.95 4.69 15.45
N ILE A 139 6.00 4.16 14.23
CA ILE A 139 6.42 2.78 13.94
C ILE A 139 7.64 2.89 13.02
N ARG A 140 8.82 2.50 13.51
CA ARG A 140 10.07 2.72 12.78
C ARG A 140 11.02 1.53 12.82
N ASP A 141 11.75 1.35 11.74
CA ASP A 141 12.82 0.34 11.62
C ASP A 141 12.30 -1.08 11.94
N CYS A 142 11.04 -1.35 11.60
CA CYS A 142 10.39 -2.62 11.92
C CYS A 142 10.36 -3.55 10.70
N GLN A 143 10.45 -4.85 10.96
CA GLN A 143 10.43 -5.89 9.94
C GLN A 143 9.33 -6.91 10.24
N PHE A 144 8.63 -7.35 9.21
CA PHE A 144 7.54 -8.32 9.32
C PHE A 144 7.77 -9.47 8.34
N TYR A 145 7.89 -10.69 8.88
CA TYR A 145 8.14 -11.90 8.10
C TYR A 145 7.05 -12.94 8.35
N ASN A 146 6.42 -13.42 7.29
CA ASN A 146 5.42 -14.49 7.36
C ASN A 146 4.31 -14.23 8.42
N CYS A 147 3.91 -12.98 8.61
CA CYS A 147 2.81 -12.61 9.50
C CYS A 147 1.47 -12.58 8.74
N SER A 148 0.37 -12.47 9.48
CA SER A 148 -1.02 -12.54 8.97
C SER A 148 -1.33 -13.87 8.25
N ASN A 149 -0.81 -14.98 8.77
CA ASN A 149 -0.94 -16.33 8.20
C ASN A 149 -1.89 -17.24 9.02
N GLY A 150 -2.58 -16.69 10.02
CA GLY A 150 -3.54 -17.43 10.84
C GLY A 150 -4.83 -17.79 10.11
N VAL A 151 -5.73 -18.51 10.80
CA VAL A 151 -7.03 -18.93 10.25
C VAL A 151 -7.97 -17.75 10.00
N THR A 152 -7.88 -16.73 10.85
CA THR A 152 -8.59 -15.45 10.73
C THR A 152 -7.56 -14.32 10.62
N PRO A 153 -6.86 -14.20 9.49
CA PRO A 153 -5.82 -13.20 9.35
C PRO A 153 -6.44 -11.81 9.34
N GLY A 154 -5.75 -10.87 9.99
CA GLY A 154 -6.06 -9.45 9.94
C GLY A 154 -5.00 -8.69 9.14
N ASN A 155 -5.18 -7.38 9.07
CA ASN A 155 -4.20 -6.49 8.46
C ASN A 155 -2.90 -6.51 9.28
N LEU A 156 -1.77 -6.52 8.58
CA LEU A 156 -0.46 -6.69 9.21
C LEU A 156 -0.08 -5.46 10.06
N ILE A 157 -0.20 -4.26 9.49
CA ILE A 157 -0.19 -2.99 10.23
C ILE A 157 -1.57 -2.36 10.04
N ASP A 158 -2.28 -2.14 11.15
CA ASP A 158 -3.64 -1.61 11.15
C ASP A 158 -3.73 -0.30 11.92
N ILE A 159 -4.06 0.79 11.24
CA ILE A 159 -4.10 2.15 11.78
C ILE A 159 -5.52 2.67 11.65
N THR A 160 -6.31 2.56 12.72
CA THR A 160 -7.72 2.96 12.72
C THR A 160 -7.92 4.21 13.55
N SER A 161 -8.58 5.22 12.98
CA SER A 161 -8.89 6.52 13.60
C SER A 161 -7.69 7.13 14.32
N CYS A 162 -6.59 7.30 13.61
CA CYS A 162 -5.35 7.85 14.16
C CYS A 162 -4.98 9.19 13.50
N ASN A 163 -4.19 10.00 14.20
CA ASN A 163 -3.74 11.30 13.70
C ASN A 163 -2.22 11.44 13.89
N GLN A 164 -1.51 11.92 12.87
CA GLN A 164 -0.06 12.15 12.95
C GLN A 164 0.72 10.90 13.35
N ILE A 165 0.42 9.77 12.70
CA ILE A 165 1.21 8.54 12.84
C ILE A 165 2.29 8.54 11.76
N ASN A 166 3.53 8.29 12.17
CA ASN A 166 4.65 8.14 11.26
C ASN A 166 5.07 6.66 11.19
N ILE A 167 5.03 6.10 9.99
CA ILE A 167 5.41 4.72 9.68
C ILE A 167 6.61 4.81 8.75
N ASN A 168 7.80 4.47 9.25
CA ASN A 168 9.03 4.73 8.54
C ASN A 168 9.96 3.52 8.52
N ASN A 169 10.61 3.29 7.39
CA ASN A 169 11.69 2.30 7.27
C ASN A 169 11.18 0.89 7.63
N ILE A 170 10.14 0.45 6.90
CA ILE A 170 9.44 -0.81 7.16
C ILE A 170 9.73 -1.82 6.05
N ILE A 171 9.99 -3.07 6.43
CA ILE A 171 10.11 -4.19 5.51
C ILE A 171 9.01 -5.21 5.82
N ILE A 172 8.21 -5.55 4.83
CA ILE A 172 7.19 -6.60 4.88
C ILE A 172 7.56 -7.63 3.82
N ALA A 173 7.89 -8.85 4.24
CA ALA A 173 8.39 -9.88 3.34
C ALA A 173 7.79 -11.25 3.64
N ASP A 174 7.71 -12.07 2.58
CA ASP A 174 7.41 -13.51 2.66
C ASP A 174 6.13 -13.82 3.44
N THR A 175 5.12 -12.96 3.34
CA THR A 175 3.81 -13.20 3.95
C THR A 175 2.98 -14.13 3.09
N ALA A 176 2.25 -15.06 3.72
CA ALA A 176 1.41 -16.05 3.04
C ALA A 176 0.03 -16.10 3.71
N ALA A 177 -0.91 -15.32 3.19
CA ALA A 177 -2.25 -15.22 3.75
C ALA A 177 -3.28 -16.01 2.93
N LEU A 178 -4.22 -16.65 3.62
CA LEU A 178 -5.26 -17.49 3.01
C LEU A 178 -6.61 -16.76 2.80
N ALA A 179 -6.72 -15.52 3.26
CA ALA A 179 -7.90 -14.66 3.09
C ALA A 179 -7.48 -13.27 2.61
N THR A 180 -8.44 -12.44 2.21
CA THR A 180 -8.18 -11.04 1.85
C THR A 180 -7.50 -10.30 3.00
N ILE A 181 -6.34 -9.69 2.73
CA ILE A 181 -5.64 -8.84 3.69
C ILE A 181 -5.09 -7.58 3.02
N SER A 182 -4.94 -6.53 3.83
CA SER A 182 -4.07 -5.40 3.53
C SER A 182 -2.80 -5.50 4.36
N MET A 183 -1.63 -5.31 3.75
CA MET A 183 -0.37 -5.30 4.52
C MET A 183 -0.28 -4.06 5.42
N ILE A 184 -0.65 -2.90 4.90
CA ILE A 184 -0.85 -1.70 5.70
C ILE A 184 -2.26 -1.19 5.44
N ASN A 185 -3.03 -1.03 6.50
CA ASN A 185 -4.38 -0.50 6.45
C ASN A 185 -4.48 0.79 7.26
N LEU A 186 -4.96 1.85 6.64
CA LEU A 186 -5.32 3.10 7.26
C LEU A 186 -6.83 3.28 7.13
N SER A 187 -7.51 3.49 8.25
CA SER A 187 -8.95 3.76 8.27
C SER A 187 -9.22 5.02 9.06
N SER A 188 -9.73 6.05 8.41
CA SER A 188 -9.97 7.38 9.02
C SER A 188 -8.70 7.98 9.61
N ALA A 189 -7.56 7.80 8.95
CA ALA A 189 -6.27 8.30 9.38
C ALA A 189 -6.01 9.71 8.83
N VAL A 190 -5.50 10.61 9.67
CA VAL A 190 -5.29 12.01 9.31
C VAL A 190 -3.83 12.39 9.51
N LEU A 191 -3.25 13.16 8.58
CA LEU A 191 -1.88 13.68 8.68
C LEU A 191 -0.81 12.60 8.93
N CYS A 192 -1.07 11.36 8.53
CA CYS A 192 -0.15 10.24 8.69
C CYS A 192 0.90 10.24 7.58
N GLN A 193 2.08 9.71 7.89
CA GLN A 193 3.21 9.64 6.98
C GLN A 193 3.69 8.21 6.86
N LEU A 194 3.77 7.70 5.63
CA LEU A 194 4.35 6.41 5.29
C LEU A 194 5.59 6.68 4.44
N ASN A 195 6.77 6.33 4.96
CA ASN A 195 8.03 6.59 4.28
C ASN A 195 8.95 5.37 4.28
N ASN A 196 9.67 5.15 3.17
CA ASN A 196 10.66 4.07 3.05
C ASN A 196 10.05 2.70 3.38
N ILE A 197 9.04 2.30 2.62
CA ILE A 197 8.31 1.04 2.84
C ILE A 197 8.65 0.06 1.72
N GLU A 198 9.08 -1.15 2.07
CA GLU A 198 9.25 -2.25 1.12
C GLU A 198 8.26 -3.38 1.43
N ILE A 199 7.46 -3.77 0.43
CA ILE A 199 6.53 -4.91 0.49
C ILE A 199 6.93 -5.88 -0.62
N VAL A 200 7.46 -7.04 -0.24
CA VAL A 200 8.15 -7.93 -1.18
C VAL A 200 7.80 -9.41 -0.99
N ASN A 201 7.82 -10.17 -2.10
CA ASN A 201 7.72 -11.64 -2.13
C ASN A 201 6.54 -12.21 -1.34
N SER A 202 5.46 -11.45 -1.20
CA SER A 202 4.31 -11.86 -0.43
C SER A 202 3.23 -12.47 -1.32
N THR A 203 2.58 -13.50 -0.83
CA THR A 203 1.58 -14.29 -1.55
C THR A 203 0.26 -14.29 -0.79
N ASN A 204 -0.84 -14.16 -1.50
CA ASN A 204 -2.17 -14.26 -0.92
C ASN A 204 -3.05 -15.19 -1.76
N ALA A 205 -3.73 -16.15 -1.15
CA ALA A 205 -4.54 -17.12 -1.89
C ALA A 205 -5.83 -16.52 -2.50
N VAL A 206 -6.29 -15.38 -1.99
CA VAL A 206 -7.52 -14.68 -2.38
C VAL A 206 -7.16 -13.31 -2.97
N GLN A 207 -7.34 -12.22 -2.23
CA GLN A 207 -7.06 -10.86 -2.68
C GLN A 207 -5.90 -10.27 -1.89
N PHE A 208 -4.95 -9.68 -2.60
CA PHE A 208 -3.80 -9.01 -2.03
C PHE A 208 -3.98 -7.50 -2.15
N VAL A 209 -3.91 -6.77 -1.04
CA VAL A 209 -3.79 -5.32 -1.03
C VAL A 209 -2.50 -4.94 -0.32
N ALA A 210 -1.57 -4.24 -0.98
CA ALA A 210 -0.33 -3.86 -0.30
C ALA A 210 -0.59 -2.75 0.71
N ILE A 211 -1.17 -1.62 0.26
CA ILE A 211 -1.56 -0.52 1.15
C ILE A 211 -3.00 -0.11 0.86
N ALA A 212 -3.82 -0.03 1.90
CA ALA A 212 -5.17 0.50 1.85
C ALA A 212 -5.28 1.75 2.72
N ASP A 213 -5.90 2.81 2.19
CA ASP A 213 -6.32 3.98 2.96
C ASP A 213 -7.80 4.27 2.66
N THR A 214 -8.64 4.13 3.66
CA THR A 214 -10.07 4.40 3.59
C THR A 214 -10.37 5.65 4.41
N SER A 215 -10.76 6.74 3.74
CA SER A 215 -11.06 8.06 4.30
C SER A 215 -9.87 8.81 4.94
N GLY A 216 -8.70 8.70 4.32
CA GLY A 216 -7.51 9.46 4.73
C GLY A 216 -7.55 10.94 4.34
N VAL A 217 -7.01 11.80 5.20
CA VAL A 217 -6.93 13.25 4.96
C VAL A 217 -5.51 13.73 5.17
N GLU A 218 -4.95 14.40 4.15
CA GLU A 218 -3.59 14.96 4.18
C GLU A 218 -2.49 13.94 4.53
N ASN A 219 -2.72 12.67 4.19
CA ASN A 219 -1.73 11.61 4.37
C ASN A 219 -0.62 11.72 3.31
N LYS A 220 0.60 11.33 3.68
CA LYS A 220 1.77 11.37 2.80
C LYS A 220 2.37 9.98 2.64
N TYR A 221 2.63 9.62 1.39
CA TYR A 221 3.21 8.35 0.98
C TYR A 221 4.48 8.65 0.18
N SER A 222 5.64 8.21 0.67
CA SER A 222 6.91 8.47 0.01
C SER A 222 7.85 7.27 0.01
N ASN A 223 8.55 7.06 -1.10
CA ASN A 223 9.59 6.02 -1.22
C ASN A 223 9.04 4.62 -0.87
N ILE A 224 7.96 4.23 -1.56
CA ILE A 224 7.29 2.94 -1.32
C ILE A 224 7.57 2.02 -2.50
N ASN A 225 8.05 0.81 -2.20
CA ASN A 225 8.39 -0.21 -3.18
C ASN A 225 7.57 -1.48 -2.93
N ILE A 226 6.65 -1.81 -3.84
CA ILE A 226 5.78 -2.98 -3.79
C ILE A 226 6.18 -3.89 -4.94
N ARG A 227 6.88 -5.00 -4.67
CA ARG A 227 7.47 -5.82 -5.73
C ARG A 227 7.42 -7.33 -5.53
N GLY A 228 7.30 -8.06 -6.63
CA GLY A 228 7.38 -9.53 -6.61
C GLY A 228 6.29 -10.21 -5.78
N ASN A 229 5.16 -9.53 -5.55
CA ASN A 229 4.04 -10.09 -4.80
C ASN A 229 3.06 -10.80 -5.74
N SER A 230 2.24 -11.70 -5.20
CA SER A 230 1.25 -12.44 -5.98
C SER A 230 -0.10 -12.58 -5.28
N SER A 231 -1.19 -12.44 -6.02
CA SER A 231 -2.53 -12.86 -5.57
C SER A 231 -2.98 -14.15 -6.27
N GLY A 232 -3.78 -14.94 -5.54
CA GLY A 232 -4.36 -16.20 -5.97
C GLY A 232 -5.64 -15.96 -6.77
N SER A 233 -6.77 -16.44 -6.23
CA SER A 233 -8.07 -16.41 -6.92
C SER A 233 -8.68 -15.02 -7.10
N GLY A 234 -8.22 -14.03 -6.33
CA GLY A 234 -8.72 -12.66 -6.33
C GLY A 234 -7.72 -11.65 -6.89
N ASN A 235 -8.04 -10.38 -6.72
CA ASN A 235 -7.28 -9.29 -7.34
C ASN A 235 -5.97 -9.01 -6.60
N PHE A 236 -5.02 -8.47 -7.34
CA PHE A 236 -3.87 -7.77 -6.76
C PHE A 236 -4.11 -6.27 -6.82
N ILE A 237 -3.96 -5.57 -5.70
CA ILE A 237 -4.02 -4.12 -5.64
C ILE A 237 -2.75 -3.62 -4.94
N GLY A 238 -1.92 -2.85 -5.63
CA GLY A 238 -0.74 -2.27 -5.00
C GLY A 238 -1.16 -1.26 -3.93
N MET A 239 -1.95 -0.27 -4.31
CA MET A 239 -2.45 0.77 -3.42
C MET A 239 -3.93 1.03 -3.65
N SER A 240 -4.76 0.89 -2.60
CA SER A 240 -6.20 1.16 -2.61
C SER A 240 -6.52 2.40 -1.81
N MET A 241 -6.86 3.49 -2.48
CA MET A 241 -7.02 4.83 -1.94
C MET A 241 -8.47 5.28 -2.12
N LEU A 242 -9.25 5.16 -1.05
CA LEU A 242 -10.71 5.34 -1.08
C LEU A 242 -11.11 6.56 -0.25
N ASN A 243 -11.91 7.46 -0.82
CA ASN A 243 -12.44 8.64 -0.14
C ASN A 243 -11.33 9.56 0.43
N LEU A 244 -10.20 9.68 -0.28
CA LEU A 244 -9.07 10.48 0.19
C LEU A 244 -9.27 11.97 -0.07
N ASN A 245 -8.67 12.80 0.78
CA ASN A 245 -8.60 14.23 0.53
C ASN A 245 -7.17 14.76 0.74
N ALA A 246 -6.69 15.58 -0.18
CA ALA A 246 -5.45 16.33 -0.08
C ALA A 246 -4.19 15.48 0.23
N SER A 247 -4.21 14.19 -0.12
CA SER A 247 -3.10 13.27 0.16
C SER A 247 -2.03 13.33 -0.94
N THR A 248 -0.77 13.06 -0.58
CA THR A 248 0.37 13.12 -1.52
C THR A 248 1.09 11.79 -1.62
N PHE A 249 1.42 11.40 -2.84
CA PHE A 249 2.13 10.18 -3.21
C PHE A 249 3.36 10.57 -4.01
N SER A 250 4.54 10.16 -3.56
CA SER A 250 5.81 10.51 -4.20
C SER A 250 6.75 9.31 -4.25
N ASN A 251 7.38 9.07 -5.39
CA ASN A 251 8.35 7.97 -5.54
C ASN A 251 7.75 6.61 -5.11
N ILE A 252 6.60 6.27 -5.69
CA ILE A 252 5.93 4.98 -5.49
C ILE A 252 6.29 4.06 -6.64
N ALA A 253 6.76 2.85 -6.34
CA ALA A 253 7.11 1.82 -7.31
C ALA A 253 6.28 0.55 -7.06
N ILE A 254 5.53 0.11 -8.08
CA ILE A 254 4.75 -1.13 -8.04
C ILE A 254 5.24 -2.02 -9.20
N ILE A 255 6.12 -2.96 -8.89
CA ILE A 255 6.97 -3.62 -9.90
C ILE A 255 6.84 -5.15 -9.85
N ALA A 256 6.67 -5.79 -11.00
CA ALA A 256 6.75 -7.25 -11.14
C ALA A 256 5.82 -8.03 -10.20
N ASN A 257 4.62 -7.50 -9.94
CA ASN A 257 3.59 -8.21 -9.19
C ASN A 257 2.69 -9.02 -10.13
N THR A 258 2.02 -10.03 -9.59
CA THR A 258 1.20 -10.94 -10.37
C THR A 258 -0.18 -11.16 -9.75
N SER A 259 -1.20 -11.36 -10.59
CA SER A 259 -2.51 -11.86 -10.17
C SER A 259 -2.83 -13.10 -11.00
N SER A 260 -2.84 -14.27 -10.34
CA SER A 260 -2.93 -15.57 -11.03
C SER A 260 -4.31 -15.91 -11.59
N ALA A 261 -5.36 -15.29 -11.08
CA ALA A 261 -6.72 -15.45 -11.60
C ALA A 261 -7.53 -14.14 -11.65
N GLY A 262 -7.11 -13.09 -10.94
CA GLY A 262 -7.83 -11.83 -10.83
C GLY A 262 -7.29 -10.72 -11.75
N SER A 263 -7.79 -9.52 -11.50
CA SER A 263 -7.24 -8.31 -12.09
C SER A 263 -6.06 -7.81 -11.26
N LEU A 264 -5.19 -7.03 -11.90
CA LEU A 264 -4.12 -6.33 -11.23
C LEU A 264 -4.31 -4.82 -11.36
N THR A 265 -4.37 -4.13 -10.23
CA THR A 265 -4.40 -2.66 -10.19
C THR A 265 -3.17 -2.13 -9.47
N GLY A 266 -2.44 -1.22 -10.10
CA GLY A 266 -1.32 -0.53 -9.45
C GLY A 266 -1.84 0.41 -8.37
N LEU A 267 -2.35 1.56 -8.78
CA LEU A 267 -2.94 2.58 -7.93
C LEU A 267 -4.45 2.67 -8.22
N ASN A 268 -5.27 2.29 -7.25
CA ASN A 268 -6.72 2.42 -7.28
C ASN A 268 -7.16 3.63 -6.47
N LEU A 269 -7.72 4.64 -7.13
CA LEU A 269 -8.14 5.90 -6.54
C LEU A 269 -9.65 6.03 -6.75
N SER A 270 -10.44 5.95 -5.67
CA SER A 270 -11.91 6.06 -5.76
C SER A 270 -12.41 7.15 -4.84
N ASN A 271 -13.21 8.09 -5.36
CA ASN A 271 -13.65 9.29 -4.65
C ASN A 271 -12.47 10.04 -3.97
N ALA A 272 -11.30 10.09 -4.63
CA ALA A 272 -10.15 10.81 -4.12
C ALA A 272 -10.17 12.25 -4.64
N ASP A 273 -9.98 13.22 -3.75
CA ASP A 273 -10.05 14.64 -4.06
C ASP A 273 -8.74 15.35 -3.70
N ASN A 274 -8.31 16.28 -4.56
CA ASN A 274 -7.13 17.12 -4.33
C ASN A 274 -5.82 16.34 -4.08
N CYS A 275 -5.74 15.08 -4.54
CA CYS A 275 -4.56 14.26 -4.30
C CYS A 275 -3.47 14.52 -5.34
N ARG A 276 -2.22 14.34 -4.94
CA ARG A 276 -1.04 14.59 -5.80
C ARG A 276 -0.19 13.34 -5.92
N TYR A 277 0.11 12.93 -7.14
CA TYR A 277 0.96 11.79 -7.48
C TYR A 277 2.18 12.29 -8.24
N ILE A 278 3.37 11.96 -7.75
CA ILE A 278 4.63 12.52 -8.24
C ILE A 278 5.62 11.38 -8.44
N SER A 279 6.25 11.30 -9.61
CA SER A 279 7.37 10.40 -9.88
C SER A 279 7.07 8.93 -9.51
N SER A 280 5.89 8.44 -9.85
CA SER A 280 5.43 7.10 -9.49
C SER A 280 5.40 6.17 -10.70
N ILE A 281 5.75 4.89 -10.52
CA ILE A 281 5.91 3.90 -11.57
C ILE A 281 5.13 2.61 -11.27
N VAL A 282 4.42 2.10 -12.27
CA VAL A 282 3.79 0.78 -12.29
C VAL A 282 4.38 -0.01 -13.45
N GLU A 283 5.23 -0.99 -13.16
CA GLU A 283 6.05 -1.66 -14.19
C GLU A 283 6.06 -3.19 -14.11
N GLY A 284 6.00 -3.84 -15.27
CA GLY A 284 6.30 -5.27 -15.37
C GLY A 284 5.30 -6.18 -14.64
N ASN A 285 4.09 -5.68 -14.32
CA ASN A 285 3.08 -6.45 -13.61
C ASN A 285 2.28 -7.33 -14.59
N VAL A 286 1.75 -8.44 -14.06
CA VAL A 286 0.99 -9.42 -14.85
C VAL A 286 -0.37 -9.69 -14.20
N GLY A 287 -1.45 -9.27 -14.85
CA GLY A 287 -2.82 -9.62 -14.48
C GLY A 287 -3.36 -10.81 -15.28
N THR A 288 -4.48 -11.38 -14.84
CA THR A 288 -5.19 -12.43 -15.60
C THR A 288 -6.44 -11.87 -16.26
N THR A 289 -7.38 -11.29 -15.51
CA THR A 289 -8.66 -10.82 -16.06
C THR A 289 -8.67 -9.34 -16.46
N GLY A 290 -7.70 -8.58 -15.97
CA GLY A 290 -7.54 -7.16 -16.27
C GLY A 290 -6.25 -6.59 -15.70
N PHE A 291 -5.82 -5.47 -16.24
CA PHE A 291 -4.74 -4.66 -15.70
C PHE A 291 -5.12 -3.17 -15.75
N THR A 292 -4.90 -2.44 -14.66
CA THR A 292 -4.97 -0.98 -14.65
C THR A 292 -3.77 -0.40 -13.88
N GLY A 293 -2.97 0.45 -14.51
CA GLY A 293 -1.83 1.10 -13.85
C GLY A 293 -2.28 2.12 -12.80
N PHE A 294 -2.85 3.22 -13.27
CA PHE A 294 -3.49 4.25 -12.45
C PHE A 294 -4.97 4.30 -12.77
N SER A 295 -5.80 4.12 -11.76
CA SER A 295 -7.25 4.15 -11.88
C SER A 295 -7.81 5.31 -11.08
N PHE A 296 -8.15 6.41 -11.75
CA PHE A 296 -8.94 7.51 -11.18
C PHE A 296 -10.42 7.16 -11.37
N LEU A 297 -10.94 6.29 -10.50
CA LEU A 297 -12.32 5.82 -10.55
C LEU A 297 -13.27 6.74 -9.80
N ASN A 298 -14.52 6.75 -10.28
CA ASN A 298 -15.73 7.16 -9.57
C ASN A 298 -15.57 8.48 -8.79
N ASN A 299 -15.83 9.60 -9.45
CA ASN A 299 -16.03 10.90 -8.81
C ASN A 299 -14.79 11.48 -8.11
N GLY A 300 -13.58 11.12 -8.54
CA GLY A 300 -12.40 11.88 -8.17
C GLY A 300 -12.47 13.31 -8.70
N ASN A 301 -11.90 14.27 -7.96
CA ASN A 301 -11.87 15.66 -8.38
C ASN A 301 -10.56 16.36 -8.04
N GLN A 302 -10.02 17.12 -8.99
CA GLN A 302 -8.82 17.95 -8.81
C GLN A 302 -7.55 17.16 -8.41
N ASN A 303 -7.41 15.89 -8.83
CA ASN A 303 -6.18 15.15 -8.64
C ASN A 303 -5.15 15.51 -9.70
N ILE A 304 -3.88 15.41 -9.32
CA ILE A 304 -2.76 15.77 -10.19
C ILE A 304 -1.76 14.62 -10.20
N ALA A 305 -1.51 14.01 -11.36
CA ALA A 305 -0.40 13.11 -11.58
C ALA A 305 0.68 13.80 -12.41
N THR A 306 1.91 13.84 -11.88
CA THR A 306 3.09 14.43 -12.52
C THR A 306 4.21 13.40 -12.61
N ASP A 307 4.86 13.30 -13.77
CA ASP A 307 6.00 12.41 -13.99
C ASP A 307 5.70 10.94 -13.62
N CYS A 308 4.47 10.48 -13.87
CA CYS A 308 4.04 9.12 -13.56
C CYS A 308 4.15 8.20 -14.77
N SER A 309 4.49 6.93 -14.56
CA SER A 309 4.69 5.97 -15.65
C SER A 309 4.01 4.62 -15.43
N VAL A 310 3.48 4.05 -16.50
CA VAL A 310 2.87 2.71 -16.54
C VAL A 310 3.46 1.94 -17.70
N VAL A 311 4.42 1.05 -17.42
CA VAL A 311 5.31 0.50 -18.44
C VAL A 311 5.37 -1.02 -18.41
N SER A 312 5.33 -1.67 -19.58
CA SER A 312 5.61 -3.11 -19.73
C SER A 312 4.70 -4.02 -18.91
N ASN A 313 3.45 -3.62 -18.66
CA ASN A 313 2.49 -4.47 -17.96
C ASN A 313 1.75 -5.37 -18.94
N SER A 314 1.27 -6.52 -18.48
CA SER A 314 0.58 -7.48 -19.33
C SER A 314 -0.66 -8.07 -18.67
N VAL A 315 -1.60 -8.49 -19.50
CA VAL A 315 -2.77 -9.27 -19.08
C VAL A 315 -3.00 -10.43 -20.04
N THR A 316 -3.36 -11.61 -19.54
CA THR A 316 -3.36 -12.84 -20.35
C THR A 316 -4.74 -13.43 -20.64
N GLY A 317 -5.78 -13.05 -19.89
CA GLY A 317 -7.12 -13.60 -20.00
C GLY A 317 -7.85 -13.18 -21.27
N LEU A 318 -8.82 -14.01 -21.68
CA LEU A 318 -9.67 -13.74 -22.85
C LEU A 318 -10.47 -12.45 -22.65
N ASN A 319 -10.46 -11.57 -23.66
CA ASN A 319 -11.10 -10.25 -23.63
C ASN A 319 -10.60 -9.33 -22.50
N ALA A 320 -9.49 -9.65 -21.86
CA ALA A 320 -8.96 -8.84 -20.77
C ALA A 320 -8.44 -7.49 -21.30
N ILE A 321 -8.54 -6.45 -20.49
CA ILE A 321 -8.11 -5.10 -20.86
C ILE A 321 -6.91 -4.71 -20.01
N ALA A 322 -5.84 -4.24 -20.67
CA ALA A 322 -4.70 -3.60 -20.03
C ALA A 322 -4.79 -2.09 -20.27
N THR A 323 -5.01 -1.32 -19.21
CA THR A 323 -5.12 0.14 -19.27
C THR A 323 -3.97 0.79 -18.50
N GLY A 324 -3.27 1.74 -19.13
CA GLY A 324 -2.25 2.53 -18.46
C GLY A 324 -2.86 3.47 -17.41
N PHE A 325 -3.50 4.53 -17.89
CA PHE A 325 -4.26 5.48 -17.08
C PHE A 325 -5.75 5.38 -17.39
N ASN A 326 -6.59 5.27 -16.36
CA ASN A 326 -8.04 5.23 -16.50
C ASN A 326 -8.66 6.41 -15.74
N LEU A 327 -9.28 7.34 -16.47
CA LEU A 327 -10.04 8.47 -15.93
C LEU A 327 -11.53 8.14 -16.08
N ASP A 328 -12.16 7.64 -15.02
CA ASP A 328 -13.55 7.18 -15.02
C ASP A 328 -14.41 8.03 -14.09
N ASN A 329 -15.24 8.91 -14.68
CA ASN A 329 -16.02 9.93 -13.96
C ASN A 329 -15.16 10.89 -13.10
N GLY A 330 -13.92 11.19 -13.51
CA GLY A 330 -13.07 12.18 -12.84
C GLY A 330 -13.34 13.60 -13.34
N ASN A 331 -13.27 14.60 -12.47
CA ASN A 331 -13.46 16.01 -12.85
C ASN A 331 -12.22 16.85 -12.54
N ARG A 332 -11.79 17.70 -13.48
CA ARG A 332 -10.61 18.57 -13.31
C ARG A 332 -9.33 17.80 -12.95
N GLU A 333 -9.20 16.58 -13.46
CA GLU A 333 -7.99 15.79 -13.28
C GLU A 333 -6.85 16.33 -14.15
N VAL A 334 -5.63 16.29 -13.64
CA VAL A 334 -4.45 16.75 -14.38
C VAL A 334 -3.45 15.61 -14.51
N LEU A 335 -3.13 15.24 -15.75
CA LEU A 335 -1.99 14.38 -16.06
C LEU A 335 -0.92 15.24 -16.73
N LYS A 336 0.26 15.30 -16.15
CA LYS A 336 1.39 16.07 -16.65
C LYS A 336 2.64 15.21 -16.76
N GLN A 337 3.26 15.18 -17.94
CA GLN A 337 4.52 14.45 -18.16
C GLN A 337 4.39 12.95 -17.85
N CYS A 338 3.20 12.38 -18.09
CA CYS A 338 2.92 10.98 -17.81
C CYS A 338 3.17 10.08 -19.02
N VAL A 339 3.55 8.83 -18.78
CA VAL A 339 3.85 7.85 -19.84
C VAL A 339 3.09 6.56 -19.62
N ALA A 340 2.37 6.05 -20.62
CA ALA A 340 1.94 4.65 -20.67
C ALA A 340 2.53 3.96 -21.89
N SER A 341 3.37 2.94 -21.67
CA SER A 341 4.17 2.32 -22.72
C SER A 341 4.25 0.80 -22.63
N ASN A 342 4.27 0.11 -23.77
CA ASN A 342 4.50 -1.34 -23.85
C ASN A 342 3.52 -2.18 -23.03
N ASN A 343 2.31 -1.68 -22.75
CA ASN A 343 1.29 -2.48 -22.08
C ASN A 343 0.64 -3.44 -23.08
N SER A 344 0.33 -4.67 -22.66
CA SER A 344 -0.12 -5.71 -23.58
C SER A 344 -1.33 -6.49 -23.08
N SER A 345 -2.22 -6.84 -24.01
CA SER A 345 -3.31 -7.79 -23.83
C SER A 345 -3.43 -8.65 -25.10
N PRO A 346 -2.77 -9.82 -25.18
CA PRO A 346 -2.74 -10.65 -26.38
C PRO A 346 -4.11 -11.16 -26.82
N SER A 347 -5.07 -11.22 -25.89
CA SER A 347 -6.41 -11.76 -26.10
C SER A 347 -7.52 -10.71 -25.94
N GLY A 348 -7.17 -9.42 -25.83
CA GLY A 348 -8.14 -8.35 -25.62
C GLY A 348 -7.60 -6.98 -26.04
N SER A 349 -7.78 -5.98 -25.19
CA SER A 349 -7.41 -4.59 -25.50
C SER A 349 -6.24 -4.10 -24.67
N ALA A 350 -5.36 -3.31 -25.27
CA ALA A 350 -4.33 -2.57 -24.57
C ALA A 350 -4.49 -1.08 -24.88
N ILE A 351 -4.64 -0.28 -23.82
CA ILE A 351 -5.03 1.12 -23.89
C ILE A 351 -4.01 1.93 -23.08
N GLY A 352 -3.36 2.92 -23.69
CA GLY A 352 -2.46 3.82 -22.96
C GLY A 352 -3.21 4.68 -21.95
N MET A 353 -4.27 5.35 -22.39
CA MET A 353 -5.18 6.12 -21.55
C MET A 353 -6.63 5.95 -21.97
N SER A 354 -7.52 5.76 -20.99
CA SER A 354 -8.97 5.73 -21.15
C SER A 354 -9.60 6.91 -20.43
N VAL A 355 -10.48 7.65 -21.11
CA VAL A 355 -11.33 8.69 -20.54
C VAL A 355 -12.77 8.21 -20.69
N GLN A 356 -13.44 7.87 -19.59
CA GLN A 356 -14.76 7.24 -19.62
C GLN A 356 -15.65 7.69 -18.44
N GLY A 357 -16.86 7.11 -18.37
CA GLY A 357 -17.80 7.27 -17.25
C GLY A 357 -19.22 7.64 -17.69
N SER A 358 -20.23 7.29 -16.87
CA SER A 358 -21.64 7.60 -17.12
C SER A 358 -21.96 9.09 -17.12
N GLY A 359 -21.18 9.90 -16.38
CA GLY A 359 -21.20 11.36 -16.44
C GLY A 359 -20.13 11.97 -17.34
N GLY A 360 -19.21 11.13 -17.85
CA GLY A 360 -18.00 11.51 -18.55
C GLY A 360 -16.98 12.18 -17.62
N SER A 361 -15.73 11.72 -17.65
CA SER A 361 -14.64 12.53 -17.09
C SER A 361 -14.59 13.88 -17.82
N SER A 362 -14.54 14.99 -17.07
CA SER A 362 -14.70 16.34 -17.64
C SER A 362 -13.71 17.36 -17.08
N ASN A 363 -13.44 18.42 -17.86
CA ASN A 363 -12.51 19.49 -17.51
C ASN A 363 -11.10 18.99 -17.18
N CYS A 364 -10.72 17.80 -17.65
CA CYS A 364 -9.41 17.24 -17.37
C CYS A 364 -8.35 17.88 -18.28
N ILE A 365 -7.13 18.00 -17.78
CA ILE A 365 -5.97 18.55 -18.51
C ILE A 365 -4.92 17.45 -18.65
N ILE A 366 -4.58 17.10 -19.88
CA ILE A 366 -3.56 16.12 -20.21
C ILE A 366 -2.46 16.86 -20.97
N ILE A 367 -1.27 16.95 -20.38
CA ILE A 367 -0.19 17.79 -20.89
C ILE A 367 1.16 17.07 -20.89
N ASP A 368 1.92 17.17 -21.99
CA ASP A 368 3.25 16.58 -22.11
C ASP A 368 3.27 15.05 -21.93
N CYS A 369 2.17 14.36 -22.26
CA CYS A 369 2.02 12.92 -22.02
C CYS A 369 2.33 12.07 -23.26
N MET A 370 2.75 10.81 -23.03
CA MET A 370 3.07 9.84 -24.07
C MET A 370 2.35 8.51 -23.86
N PHE A 371 1.61 8.05 -24.87
CA PHE A 371 0.82 6.81 -24.84
C PHE A 371 1.17 5.95 -26.06
N ASN A 372 2.15 5.05 -25.93
CA ASN A 372 2.74 4.38 -27.07
C ASN A 372 2.93 2.87 -26.89
N ARG A 373 3.04 2.14 -28.00
CA ARG A 373 3.37 0.70 -27.99
C ARG A 373 2.44 -0.12 -27.10
N ASN A 374 1.16 0.23 -27.00
CA ASN A 374 0.19 -0.60 -26.32
C ASN A 374 -0.35 -1.65 -27.32
N PHE A 375 -0.28 -2.93 -26.96
CA PHE A 375 -0.51 -4.07 -27.87
C PHE A 375 -1.73 -4.90 -27.46
N GLY A 376 -2.87 -4.70 -28.12
CA GLY A 376 -4.04 -5.56 -28.03
C GLY A 376 -4.00 -6.71 -29.05
N VAL A 377 -5.05 -7.55 -29.07
CA VAL A 377 -5.19 -8.70 -29.99
C VAL A 377 -5.12 -8.30 -31.47
N ASN A 378 -5.59 -7.11 -31.83
CA ASN A 378 -5.55 -6.59 -33.19
C ASN A 378 -5.38 -5.06 -33.16
N ALA A 379 -5.34 -4.45 -34.35
CA ALA A 379 -5.12 -3.01 -34.43
C ALA A 379 -6.22 -2.20 -33.73
N VAL A 380 -7.51 -2.56 -33.87
CA VAL A 380 -8.62 -1.79 -33.26
C VAL A 380 -8.65 -1.89 -31.74
N THR A 381 -7.99 -2.89 -31.15
CA THR A 381 -7.87 -3.05 -29.69
C THR A 381 -6.52 -2.56 -29.12
N SER A 382 -5.69 -1.93 -29.95
CA SER A 382 -4.38 -1.40 -29.56
C SER A 382 -4.40 0.12 -29.59
N ILE A 383 -4.73 0.75 -28.46
CA ILE A 383 -5.14 2.14 -28.42
C ILE A 383 -4.17 2.99 -27.60
N GLY A 384 -3.78 4.16 -28.12
CA GLY A 384 -3.03 5.15 -27.34
C GLY A 384 -3.94 5.88 -26.36
N VAL A 385 -4.94 6.60 -26.89
CA VAL A 385 -5.97 7.26 -26.10
C VAL A 385 -7.36 6.88 -26.60
N VAL A 386 -8.25 6.49 -25.70
CA VAL A 386 -9.68 6.31 -25.98
C VAL A 386 -10.51 7.26 -25.13
N VAL A 387 -11.52 7.85 -25.76
CA VAL A 387 -12.53 8.69 -25.11
C VAL A 387 -13.89 8.01 -25.31
N VAL A 388 -14.53 7.59 -24.22
CA VAL A 388 -15.78 6.83 -24.21
C VAL A 388 -16.87 7.66 -23.53
N ALA A 389 -18.08 7.66 -24.10
CA ALA A 389 -19.23 8.49 -23.70
C ALA A 389 -19.05 9.99 -24.10
N PRO A 390 -20.08 10.87 -23.99
CA PRO A 390 -19.89 12.31 -24.21
C PRO A 390 -19.06 12.87 -23.04
N SER A 391 -17.77 12.56 -23.00
CA SER A 391 -16.84 13.17 -22.06
C SER A 391 -16.80 14.66 -22.38
N ALA A 392 -17.23 15.49 -21.46
CA ALA A 392 -17.29 16.93 -21.66
C ALA A 392 -15.90 17.57 -21.56
N SER A 393 -15.59 18.53 -22.44
CA SER A 393 -14.53 19.54 -22.30
C SER A 393 -13.20 19.06 -21.68
N ASN A 394 -12.50 18.13 -22.31
CA ASN A 394 -11.14 17.73 -21.90
C ASN A 394 -10.09 18.43 -22.79
N LEU A 395 -9.00 18.88 -22.19
CA LEU A 395 -7.90 19.55 -22.88
C LEU A 395 -6.68 18.65 -22.94
N PHE A 396 -6.20 18.38 -24.15
CA PHE A 396 -4.96 17.68 -24.42
C PHE A 396 -3.99 18.66 -25.08
N THR A 397 -2.81 18.81 -24.50
CA THR A 397 -1.78 19.71 -25.02
C THR A 397 -0.47 18.95 -25.07
N ARG A 398 0.24 18.97 -26.20
CA ARG A 398 1.51 18.25 -26.33
C ARG A 398 1.39 16.78 -25.88
N THR A 399 0.36 16.09 -26.38
CA THR A 399 0.12 14.67 -26.08
C THR A 399 0.44 13.82 -27.30
N VAL A 400 1.18 12.73 -27.11
CA VAL A 400 1.63 11.86 -28.21
C VAL A 400 1.05 10.46 -28.03
N ALA A 401 0.35 9.97 -29.05
CA ALA A 401 -0.06 8.58 -29.15
C ALA A 401 0.53 7.97 -30.42
N PHE A 402 1.42 6.98 -30.29
CA PHE A 402 2.10 6.40 -31.46
C PHE A 402 2.47 4.93 -31.29
N ASN A 403 2.58 4.22 -32.41
CA ASN A 403 2.99 2.82 -32.49
C ASN A 403 2.16 1.88 -31.59
N ASN A 404 0.90 2.22 -31.30
CA ASN A 404 -0.04 1.30 -30.66
C ASN A 404 -0.51 0.30 -31.74
N ASN A 405 0.31 -0.72 -31.99
CA ASN A 405 0.22 -1.70 -33.10
C ASN A 405 0.64 -1.15 -34.50
N ILE A 406 0.57 -2.01 -35.53
CA ILE A 406 1.15 -1.79 -36.87
C ILE A 406 0.28 -0.95 -37.82
N LEU A 407 -0.98 -0.66 -37.48
CA LEU A 407 -1.89 0.12 -38.33
C LEU A 407 -2.17 1.50 -37.71
N ALA A 408 -2.16 2.54 -38.54
CA ALA A 408 -2.30 3.94 -38.13
C ALA A 408 -3.66 4.28 -37.46
N ALA A 409 -4.71 3.51 -37.71
CA ALA A 409 -6.09 3.87 -37.37
C ALA A 409 -6.47 3.81 -35.88
N ALA A 410 -5.57 3.37 -34.98
CA ALA A 410 -5.92 3.10 -33.58
C ALA A 410 -5.18 3.97 -32.54
N GLN A 411 -4.50 5.05 -32.95
CA GLN A 411 -3.73 5.86 -32.00
C GLN A 411 -4.64 6.69 -31.06
N LEU A 412 -5.71 7.28 -31.60
CA LEU A 412 -6.70 8.07 -30.86
C LEU A 412 -8.11 7.63 -31.28
N SER A 413 -9.01 7.41 -30.31
CA SER A 413 -10.40 7.00 -30.55
C SER A 413 -11.37 7.85 -29.72
N GLY A 414 -12.55 8.15 -30.27
CA GLY A 414 -13.60 8.92 -29.59
C GLY A 414 -13.38 10.44 -29.54
N VAL A 415 -12.42 10.95 -30.31
CA VAL A 415 -12.12 12.38 -30.42
C VAL A 415 -12.82 13.00 -31.64
N PRO A 416 -13.58 14.12 -31.50
CA PRO A 416 -14.20 14.82 -32.61
C PRO A 416 -13.27 15.11 -33.80
N ALA A 417 -13.82 15.08 -35.02
CA ALA A 417 -13.10 15.38 -36.24
C ALA A 417 -12.58 16.83 -36.23
N GLY A 418 -11.33 17.05 -36.66
CA GLY A 418 -10.68 18.36 -36.64
C GLY A 418 -10.03 18.73 -35.31
N SER A 419 -10.28 17.96 -34.24
CA SER A 419 -9.60 18.16 -32.95
C SER A 419 -8.18 17.57 -32.93
N VAL A 420 -7.85 16.68 -33.87
CA VAL A 420 -6.52 16.10 -34.01
C VAL A 420 -5.80 16.80 -35.17
N GLU A 421 -4.65 17.43 -34.89
CA GLU A 421 -3.62 17.63 -35.91
C GLU A 421 -3.09 16.23 -36.28
N THR A 422 -3.81 15.54 -37.16
CA THR A 422 -3.37 14.28 -37.73
C THR A 422 -2.29 14.65 -38.75
N PRO A 423 -1.05 14.14 -38.62
CA PRO A 423 -0.14 14.14 -39.75
C PRO A 423 -0.89 13.52 -40.93
N ALA A 424 -0.91 14.20 -42.07
CA ALA A 424 -1.66 13.76 -43.23
C ALA A 424 -1.30 12.30 -43.55
N SER A 425 -2.31 11.43 -43.67
CA SER A 425 -2.12 10.04 -44.14
C SER A 425 -1.29 10.03 -45.44
N PRO A 426 -0.29 9.14 -45.63
CA PRO A 426 0.03 7.97 -44.82
C PRO A 426 1.43 8.10 -44.20
N GLU A 427 1.53 8.58 -42.98
CA GLU A 427 2.80 8.49 -42.28
C GLU A 427 2.91 7.14 -41.57
N THR A 428 3.91 6.38 -42.04
CA THR A 428 4.41 5.15 -41.42
C THR A 428 4.52 5.29 -39.91
N SER A 429 4.45 4.20 -39.16
CA SER A 429 4.70 4.11 -37.70
C SER A 429 6.14 4.52 -37.27
N ASN A 430 6.80 5.41 -38.01
CA ASN A 430 8.17 5.87 -37.87
C ASN A 430 8.17 7.26 -37.25
N ILE A 431 8.76 7.39 -36.06
CA ILE A 431 8.89 8.67 -35.35
C ILE A 431 9.62 9.74 -36.19
N ASN A 432 10.42 9.32 -37.17
CA ASN A 432 11.19 10.21 -38.04
C ASN A 432 10.34 10.95 -39.10
N SER A 433 9.06 10.61 -39.29
CA SER A 433 8.19 11.35 -40.22
C SER A 433 7.44 12.50 -39.55
N ILE A 434 7.38 12.54 -38.22
CA ILE A 434 6.58 13.50 -37.48
C ILE A 434 7.24 14.90 -37.51
N ILE A 435 6.66 15.82 -38.27
CA ILE A 435 7.18 17.19 -38.51
C ILE A 435 7.01 18.10 -37.26
N SER A 436 6.03 17.80 -36.41
CA SER A 436 5.86 18.37 -35.05
C SER A 436 5.48 17.24 -34.11
N PRO A 437 6.31 16.86 -33.12
CA PRO A 437 6.07 15.70 -32.27
C PRO A 437 4.87 15.86 -31.34
N TRP A 438 4.22 17.02 -31.33
CA TRP A 438 3.19 17.41 -30.39
C TRP A 438 1.87 17.64 -31.12
N SER A 439 0.90 16.75 -30.94
CA SER A 439 -0.49 17.05 -31.28
C SER A 439 -1.11 17.84 -30.11
N ASN A 440 -1.62 19.04 -30.38
CA ASN A 440 -2.55 19.72 -29.49
C ASN A 440 -3.96 19.26 -29.84
N LEU A 441 -4.75 18.85 -28.85
CA LEU A 441 -6.09 18.32 -29.02
C LEU A 441 -7.02 19.03 -28.02
N ALA A 442 -7.86 19.94 -28.52
CA ALA A 442 -8.94 20.53 -27.74
C ALA A 442 -10.25 19.84 -28.09
N LEU A 443 -10.88 19.18 -27.12
CA LEU A 443 -12.23 18.63 -27.29
C LEU A 443 -13.25 19.71 -26.90
N ALA A 444 -13.67 20.48 -27.90
CA ALA A 444 -14.85 21.33 -27.78
C ALA A 444 -16.11 20.50 -28.05
N THR A 445 -17.11 20.63 -27.17
CA THR A 445 -18.48 20.17 -27.44
C THR A 445 -19.17 21.10 -28.42
#